data_AF-J9E2A6-F1
#
_entry.id   AF-J9E2A6-F1
#
_cell.length_a   1.000
_cell.length_b   1.000
_cell.length_c   1.000
_cell.angle_alpha   90.00
_cell.angle_beta   90.00
_cell.angle_gamma   90.00
#
_symmetry.space_group_name_H-M   'P 1'
#
loop_
_entity.id
_entity.type
_entity.pdbx_description
1 polymer ?
#
loop_
_entity_poly.entity_id
_entity_poly.type
_entity_poly.pdbx_seq_one_letter_code
_entity_poly.pdbx_strand_id
1 'polypeptide(L)'
;MVTIEIIVNDASVDGYYPLHIAVENDAKKAVEVLLSLGAHTAKQDCHSRNAVHYGAGNNPEILKLLAGAHDFLDAIDVIDKDGLSPLCHAIRSAKAKCVEVLLDANCSTGPFPGGSLSAMVSVVALSPDLPKIVDLLLIRAPQFLIEEIGGSSTILHEKLESKLLHHILGNLRDVVNINVRNNLGQTPLYCAVARNDLSQSFTLLTYGADLNIANYDGNTPLHISSKNGDVDLVKLLLCFGASVELKNGRGETALDVGRN
;
A
#
# COMPACT_ATOMS: atom_id res chain seq x y z
N MET A 1 -19.82 40.08 -3.90
CA MET A 1 -18.77 39.03 -3.95
C MET A 1 -18.39 38.58 -2.55
N VAL A 2 -17.87 39.46 -1.68
CA VAL A 2 -17.40 39.11 -0.32
C VAL A 2 -18.42 38.31 0.51
N THR A 3 -19.71 38.65 0.47
CA THR A 3 -20.74 37.93 1.26
C THR A 3 -21.00 36.51 0.77
N ILE A 4 -20.86 36.24 -0.53
CA ILE A 4 -21.13 34.92 -1.11
C ILE A 4 -19.94 33.99 -0.85
N GLU A 5 -18.72 34.51 -0.97
CA GLU A 5 -17.48 33.79 -0.71
C GLU A 5 -17.37 33.33 0.75
N ILE A 6 -17.91 34.11 1.70
CA ILE A 6 -18.03 33.72 3.11
C ILE A 6 -19.00 32.54 3.27
N ILE A 7 -20.21 32.64 2.68
CA ILE A 7 -21.26 31.62 2.85
C ILE A 7 -20.85 30.26 2.27
N VAL A 8 -20.18 30.23 1.11
CA VAL A 8 -19.78 28.95 0.48
C VAL A 8 -18.66 28.24 1.25
N ASN A 9 -17.99 28.96 2.16
CA ASN A 9 -16.92 28.46 3.01
C ASN A 9 -17.30 28.38 4.50
N ASP A 10 -18.58 28.55 4.83
CA ASP A 10 -19.06 28.34 6.19
C ASP A 10 -19.32 26.85 6.45
N ALA A 11 -18.78 26.36 7.56
CA ALA A 11 -18.99 24.99 7.99
C ALA A 11 -20.41 24.80 8.55
N SER A 12 -20.99 23.63 8.30
CA SER A 12 -22.19 23.17 8.97
C SER A 12 -21.95 22.97 10.47
N VAL A 13 -23.03 22.75 11.23
CA VAL A 13 -22.95 22.45 12.67
C VAL A 13 -22.07 21.22 12.95
N ASP A 14 -22.02 20.29 12.00
CA ASP A 14 -21.23 19.06 12.08
C ASP A 14 -19.81 19.21 11.51
N GLY A 15 -19.43 20.42 11.07
CA GLY A 15 -18.10 20.75 10.55
C GLY A 15 -17.90 20.49 9.04
N TYR A 16 -18.97 20.17 8.30
CA TYR A 16 -18.89 19.92 6.85
C TYR A 16 -19.10 21.20 6.05
N TYR A 17 -18.29 21.39 5.02
CA TYR A 17 -18.43 22.53 4.12
C TYR A 17 -19.35 22.14 2.94
N PRO A 18 -20.05 23.10 2.32
CA PRO A 18 -20.90 22.85 1.16
C PRO A 18 -20.20 22.05 0.05
N LEU A 19 -18.91 22.32 -0.16
CA LEU A 19 -18.09 21.61 -1.14
C LEU A 19 -17.88 20.14 -0.77
N HIS A 20 -17.67 19.79 0.51
CA HIS A 20 -17.54 18.40 0.94
C HIS A 20 -18.80 17.60 0.60
N ILE A 21 -19.96 18.14 0.95
CA ILE A 21 -21.27 17.50 0.72
C ILE A 21 -21.53 17.33 -0.78
N ALA A 22 -21.20 18.34 -1.60
CA ALA A 22 -21.38 18.27 -3.05
C ALA A 22 -20.49 17.19 -3.69
N VAL A 23 -19.23 17.08 -3.24
CA VAL A 23 -18.28 16.08 -3.74
C VAL A 23 -18.67 14.67 -3.29
N GLU A 24 -19.07 14.50 -2.03
CA GLU A 24 -19.50 13.22 -1.47
C GLU A 24 -20.75 12.66 -2.19
N ASN A 25 -21.70 13.53 -2.55
CA ASN A 25 -22.92 13.15 -3.26
C ASN A 25 -22.77 13.04 -4.78
N ASP A 26 -21.55 13.07 -5.32
CA ASP A 26 -21.28 13.04 -6.77
C ASP A 26 -21.98 14.17 -7.56
N ALA A 27 -22.23 15.32 -6.92
CA ALA A 27 -23.02 16.41 -7.48
C ALA A 27 -22.16 17.35 -8.34
N LYS A 28 -21.68 16.87 -9.49
CA LYS A 28 -20.76 17.60 -10.39
C LYS A 28 -21.12 19.08 -10.63
N LYS A 29 -22.38 19.37 -10.97
CA LYS A 29 -22.84 20.75 -11.22
C LYS A 29 -22.75 21.64 -9.98
N ALA A 30 -23.04 21.08 -8.80
CA ALA A 30 -22.93 21.82 -7.55
C ALA A 30 -21.46 22.12 -7.24
N VAL A 31 -20.56 21.18 -7.49
CA VAL A 31 -19.11 21.38 -7.34
C VAL A 31 -18.63 22.53 -8.25
N GLU A 32 -18.99 22.52 -9.53
CA GLU A 32 -18.62 23.59 -10.48
C GLU A 32 -19.09 24.97 -10.01
N VAL A 33 -20.35 25.06 -9.55
CA VAL A 33 -20.91 26.31 -9.04
C VAL A 33 -20.17 26.75 -7.78
N LEU A 34 -19.94 25.86 -6.81
CA LEU A 34 -19.26 26.19 -5.55
C LEU A 34 -17.83 26.67 -5.79
N LEU A 35 -17.07 25.99 -6.66
CA LEU A 35 -15.71 26.42 -7.04
C LEU A 35 -15.73 27.78 -7.74
N SER A 36 -16.69 28.03 -8.63
CA SER A 36 -16.84 29.35 -9.28
C SER A 36 -17.17 30.49 -8.31
N LEU A 37 -17.74 30.16 -7.15
CA LEU A 37 -18.08 31.10 -6.08
C LEU A 37 -16.96 31.28 -5.05
N GLY A 38 -15.81 30.62 -5.22
CA GLY A 38 -14.65 30.72 -4.33
C GLY A 38 -14.64 29.70 -3.19
N ALA A 39 -15.30 28.55 -3.32
CA ALA A 39 -15.18 27.48 -2.33
C ALA A 39 -13.74 26.92 -2.28
N HIS A 40 -13.20 26.81 -1.08
CA HIS A 40 -11.86 26.32 -0.82
C HIS A 40 -11.82 24.79 -0.78
N THR A 41 -10.91 24.18 -1.55
CA THR A 41 -10.70 22.74 -1.56
C THR A 41 -9.90 22.25 -0.36
N ALA A 42 -9.08 23.12 0.26
CA ALA A 42 -8.19 22.77 1.38
C ALA A 42 -8.86 22.80 2.76
N LYS A 43 -10.10 23.29 2.87
CA LYS A 43 -10.83 23.32 4.15
C LYS A 43 -11.02 21.91 4.68
N GLN A 44 -10.77 21.73 5.98
CA GLN A 44 -10.86 20.43 6.65
C GLN A 44 -12.12 20.35 7.51
N ASP A 45 -12.81 19.21 7.43
CA ASP A 45 -13.95 18.88 8.28
C ASP A 45 -13.51 18.40 9.69
N CYS A 46 -14.46 17.90 10.47
CA CYS A 46 -14.20 17.33 11.80
C CYS A 46 -13.34 16.05 11.79
N HIS A 47 -13.13 15.44 10.62
CA HIS A 47 -12.25 14.29 10.40
C HIS A 47 -10.87 14.68 9.85
N SER A 48 -10.57 15.97 9.75
CA SER A 48 -9.40 16.49 9.05
C SER A 48 -9.38 16.17 7.54
N ARG A 49 -10.54 15.83 6.95
CA ARG A 49 -10.70 15.56 5.52
C ARG A 49 -11.09 16.84 4.79
N ASN A 50 -10.53 16.99 3.60
CA ASN A 50 -10.85 18.07 2.69
C ASN A 50 -11.61 17.57 1.46
N ALA A 51 -12.00 18.46 0.57
CA ALA A 51 -12.78 18.11 -0.62
C ALA A 51 -12.08 17.07 -1.51
N VAL A 52 -10.74 17.09 -1.57
CA VAL A 52 -9.93 16.16 -2.38
C VAL A 52 -10.01 14.74 -1.82
N HIS A 53 -10.09 14.55 -0.50
CA HIS A 53 -10.29 13.22 0.11
C HIS A 53 -11.59 12.57 -0.38
N TYR A 54 -12.69 13.31 -0.35
CA TYR A 54 -13.99 12.82 -0.84
C TYR A 54 -13.97 12.57 -2.35
N GLY A 55 -13.33 13.45 -3.12
CA GLY A 55 -13.23 13.32 -4.58
C GLY A 55 -12.41 12.09 -4.99
N ALA A 56 -11.32 11.83 -4.27
CA ALA A 56 -10.40 10.72 -4.51
C ALA A 56 -11.09 9.34 -4.40
N GLY A 57 -11.96 9.17 -3.39
CA GLY A 57 -12.71 7.94 -3.19
C GLY A 57 -13.95 7.77 -4.10
N ASN A 58 -14.36 8.82 -4.82
CA ASN A 58 -15.65 8.87 -5.51
C ASN A 58 -15.54 8.80 -7.04
N ASN A 59 -15.38 9.96 -7.70
CA ASN A 59 -15.49 10.13 -9.14
C ASN A 59 -14.29 10.91 -9.71
N PRO A 60 -13.56 10.37 -10.71
CA PRO A 60 -12.40 11.04 -11.29
C PRO A 60 -12.74 12.37 -11.98
N GLU A 61 -13.96 12.54 -12.48
CA GLU A 61 -14.37 13.79 -13.12
C GLU A 61 -14.55 14.93 -12.11
N ILE A 62 -15.05 14.63 -10.91
CA ILE A 62 -15.09 15.61 -9.82
C ILE A 62 -13.68 15.93 -9.34
N LEU A 63 -12.82 14.92 -9.23
CA LEU A 63 -11.44 15.14 -8.82
C LEU A 63 -10.67 16.05 -9.81
N LYS A 64 -10.91 15.91 -11.12
CA LYS A 64 -10.36 16.82 -12.14
C LYS A 64 -10.89 18.25 -12.00
N LEU A 65 -12.16 18.42 -11.61
CA LEU A 65 -12.70 19.76 -11.33
C LEU A 65 -12.00 20.38 -10.12
N LEU A 66 -11.81 19.61 -9.05
CA LEU A 66 -11.06 20.04 -7.87
C LEU A 66 -9.60 20.36 -8.23
N ALA A 67 -8.97 19.59 -9.11
CA ALA A 67 -7.62 19.83 -9.59
C ALA A 67 -7.44 21.18 -10.32
N GLY A 68 -8.52 21.73 -10.86
CA GLY A 68 -8.54 23.07 -11.46
C GLY A 68 -8.68 24.21 -10.44
N ALA A 69 -8.89 23.91 -9.16
CA ALA A 69 -9.02 24.92 -8.11
C ALA A 69 -7.66 25.52 -7.73
N HIS A 70 -7.68 26.79 -7.30
CA HIS A 70 -6.47 27.55 -6.99
C HIS A 70 -5.70 27.02 -5.77
N ASP A 71 -6.39 26.39 -4.82
CA ASP A 71 -5.84 25.87 -3.56
C ASP A 71 -5.70 24.33 -3.56
N PHE A 72 -5.81 23.70 -4.73
CA PHE A 72 -5.78 22.23 -4.84
C PHE A 72 -4.46 21.62 -4.34
N LEU A 73 -3.34 22.27 -4.63
CA LEU A 73 -2.01 21.81 -4.19
C LEU A 73 -1.85 21.89 -2.67
N ASP A 74 -2.55 22.83 -2.02
CA ASP A 74 -2.57 22.92 -0.56
C ASP A 74 -3.42 21.79 0.07
N ALA A 75 -4.33 21.20 -0.72
CA ALA A 75 -5.25 20.16 -0.29
C ALA A 75 -4.76 18.73 -0.59
N ILE A 76 -3.94 18.53 -1.61
CA ILE A 76 -3.66 17.20 -2.19
C ILE A 76 -2.88 16.25 -1.26
N ASP A 77 -2.05 16.79 -0.37
CA ASP A 77 -1.17 16.02 0.53
C ASP A 77 -1.59 16.10 2.01
N VAL A 78 -2.70 16.78 2.29
CA VAL A 78 -3.28 16.84 3.63
C VAL A 78 -3.67 15.44 4.07
N ILE A 79 -3.42 15.11 5.33
CA ILE A 79 -3.81 13.84 5.93
C ILE A 79 -5.05 13.99 6.80
N ASP A 80 -5.90 12.97 6.77
CA ASP A 80 -7.04 12.88 7.69
C ASP A 80 -6.61 12.38 9.08
N LYS A 81 -7.57 12.31 10.00
CA LYS A 81 -7.34 11.82 11.38
C LYS A 81 -6.77 10.40 11.47
N ASP A 82 -6.97 9.59 10.42
CA ASP A 82 -6.48 8.21 10.33
C ASP A 82 -5.10 8.16 9.65
N GLY A 83 -4.52 9.33 9.31
CA GLY A 83 -3.24 9.46 8.61
C GLY A 83 -3.33 9.21 7.10
N LEU A 84 -4.53 9.16 6.53
CA LEU A 84 -4.74 8.84 5.13
C LEU A 84 -4.77 10.12 4.29
N SER A 85 -3.93 10.21 3.26
CA SER A 85 -4.02 11.27 2.25
C SER A 85 -5.11 10.96 1.23
N PRO A 86 -5.50 11.91 0.36
CA PRO A 86 -6.39 11.65 -0.75
C PRO A 86 -5.93 10.49 -1.65
N LEU A 87 -4.63 10.34 -1.89
CA LEU A 87 -4.09 9.20 -2.64
C LEU A 87 -4.42 7.87 -1.95
N CYS A 88 -4.25 7.80 -0.63
CA CYS A 88 -4.61 6.63 0.16
C CYS A 88 -6.10 6.28 0.05
N HIS A 89 -6.98 7.28 0.04
CA HIS A 89 -8.43 7.09 -0.17
C HIS A 89 -8.75 6.56 -1.58
N ALA A 90 -8.11 7.09 -2.62
CA ALA A 90 -8.28 6.58 -3.98
C ALA A 90 -7.85 5.11 -4.12
N ILE A 91 -6.75 4.72 -3.45
CA ILE A 91 -6.27 3.33 -3.41
C ILE A 91 -7.26 2.44 -2.65
N ARG A 92 -7.69 2.84 -1.45
CA ARG A 92 -8.64 2.09 -0.60
C ARG A 92 -10.03 1.93 -1.22
N SER A 93 -10.43 2.85 -2.10
CA SER A 93 -11.68 2.77 -2.86
C SER A 93 -11.52 2.09 -4.22
N ALA A 94 -10.33 1.58 -4.53
CA ALA A 94 -9.96 0.94 -5.78
C ALA A 94 -10.22 1.78 -7.04
N LYS A 95 -10.03 3.10 -6.96
CA LYS A 95 -10.34 4.04 -8.05
C LYS A 95 -9.10 4.35 -8.89
N ALA A 96 -8.75 3.46 -9.83
CA ALA A 96 -7.53 3.61 -10.65
C ALA A 96 -7.42 4.96 -11.36
N LYS A 97 -8.53 5.49 -11.90
CA LYS A 97 -8.54 6.80 -12.57
C LYS A 97 -8.33 7.97 -11.60
N CYS A 98 -8.79 7.86 -10.36
CA CYS A 98 -8.54 8.88 -9.34
C CYS A 98 -7.07 8.86 -8.91
N VAL A 99 -6.49 7.67 -8.75
CA VAL A 99 -5.05 7.49 -8.50
C VAL A 99 -4.25 8.15 -9.62
N GLU A 100 -4.60 7.90 -10.89
CA GLU A 100 -3.95 8.51 -12.06
C GLU A 100 -3.97 10.05 -11.99
N VAL A 101 -5.13 10.66 -11.72
CA VAL A 101 -5.27 12.12 -11.61
C VAL A 101 -4.44 12.70 -10.46
N LEU A 102 -4.39 12.03 -9.31
CA LEU A 102 -3.60 12.48 -8.16
C LEU A 102 -2.09 12.37 -8.43
N LEU A 103 -1.66 11.30 -9.09
CA LEU A 103 -0.26 11.12 -9.48
C LEU A 103 0.15 12.13 -10.56
N ASP A 104 -0.73 12.45 -11.52
CA ASP A 104 -0.48 13.49 -12.53
C ASP A 104 -0.41 14.90 -11.92
N ALA A 105 -1.01 15.10 -10.74
CA ALA A 105 -0.90 16.32 -9.97
C ALA A 105 0.33 16.35 -9.03
N ASN A 106 1.24 15.38 -9.13
CA ASN A 106 2.45 15.27 -8.31
C ASN A 106 2.19 15.22 -6.79
N CYS A 107 1.12 14.53 -6.35
CA CYS A 107 0.93 14.25 -4.93
C CYS A 107 2.10 13.46 -4.32
N SER A 108 2.27 13.59 -3.01
CA SER A 108 3.22 12.80 -2.24
C SER A 108 2.79 11.33 -2.21
N THR A 109 3.74 10.45 -2.55
CA THR A 109 3.49 9.00 -2.68
C THR A 109 4.17 8.16 -1.58
N GLY A 110 4.68 8.79 -0.53
CA GLY A 110 5.29 8.07 0.59
C GLY A 110 6.14 8.94 1.51
N PRO A 111 6.28 8.57 2.80
CA PRO A 111 5.58 7.47 3.46
C PRO A 111 4.10 7.74 3.69
N PHE A 112 3.26 6.71 3.56
CA PHE A 112 1.84 6.82 3.89
C PHE A 112 1.62 6.77 5.40
N PRO A 113 1.19 7.87 6.05
CA PRO A 113 1.09 7.91 7.51
C PRO A 113 0.00 6.99 8.06
N GLY A 114 -1.04 6.71 7.28
CA GLY A 114 -2.18 5.86 7.64
C GLY A 114 -1.97 4.36 7.39
N GLY A 115 -0.74 3.93 7.11
CA GLY A 115 -0.37 2.51 7.02
C GLY A 115 0.20 2.08 5.67
N SER A 116 0.64 0.82 5.60
CA SER A 116 1.31 0.28 4.41
C SER A 116 0.36 0.07 3.23
N LEU A 117 0.93 0.02 2.00
CA LEU A 117 0.16 -0.37 0.81
C LEU A 117 -0.51 -1.72 1.02
N SER A 118 0.18 -2.66 1.67
CA SER A 118 -0.37 -3.98 1.91
C SER A 118 -1.67 -3.89 2.71
N ALA A 119 -1.69 -3.07 3.76
CA ALA A 119 -2.92 -2.83 4.54
C ALA A 119 -4.01 -2.14 3.70
N MET A 120 -3.64 -1.17 2.87
CA MET A 120 -4.60 -0.47 1.99
C MET A 120 -5.17 -1.38 0.90
N VAL A 121 -4.30 -2.19 0.29
CA VAL A 121 -4.63 -3.11 -0.80
C VAL A 121 -5.41 -4.31 -0.30
N SER A 122 -5.20 -4.74 0.94
CA SER A 122 -6.00 -5.82 1.55
C SER A 122 -7.50 -5.50 1.54
N VAL A 123 -7.88 -4.22 1.60
CA VAL A 123 -9.28 -3.77 1.52
C VAL A 123 -9.85 -3.92 0.10
N VAL A 124 -9.00 -3.85 -0.92
CA VAL A 124 -9.39 -3.80 -2.35
C VAL A 124 -8.94 -5.02 -3.16
N ALA A 125 -8.43 -6.05 -2.49
CA ALA A 125 -8.05 -7.37 -2.99
C ALA A 125 -8.94 -7.93 -4.12
N LEU A 126 -10.26 -7.77 -3.99
CA LEU A 126 -11.24 -8.31 -4.94
C LEU A 126 -11.52 -7.41 -6.14
N SER A 127 -10.92 -6.21 -6.22
CA SER A 127 -11.18 -5.24 -7.28
C SER A 127 -10.41 -5.59 -8.56
N PRO A 128 -11.05 -5.55 -9.74
CA PRO A 128 -10.36 -5.72 -11.03
C PRO A 128 -9.40 -4.58 -11.34
N ASP A 129 -9.55 -3.42 -10.69
CA ASP A 129 -8.72 -2.23 -10.91
C ASP A 129 -7.39 -2.28 -10.15
N LEU A 130 -7.21 -3.26 -9.25
CA LEU A 130 -6.02 -3.37 -8.41
C LEU A 130 -4.70 -3.48 -9.21
N PRO A 131 -4.58 -4.37 -10.23
CA PRO A 131 -3.35 -4.45 -11.02
C PRO A 131 -2.99 -3.11 -11.68
N LYS A 132 -4.00 -2.37 -12.17
CA LYS A 132 -3.80 -1.06 -12.79
C LYS A 132 -3.33 -0.01 -11.78
N ILE A 133 -3.92 0.02 -10.57
CA ILE A 133 -3.47 0.92 -9.49
C ILE A 133 -2.01 0.63 -9.14
N VAL A 134 -1.68 -0.65 -9.03
CA VAL A 134 -0.33 -1.10 -8.74
C VAL A 134 0.58 -0.60 -9.85
N ASP A 135 0.34 -0.93 -11.12
CA ASP A 135 1.12 -0.45 -12.27
C ASP A 135 1.37 1.06 -12.26
N LEU A 136 0.34 1.86 -11.94
CA LEU A 136 0.49 3.31 -11.85
C LEU A 136 1.45 3.71 -10.72
N LEU A 137 1.30 3.13 -9.53
CA LEU A 137 2.20 3.34 -8.41
C LEU A 137 3.61 2.81 -8.72
N LEU A 138 3.73 1.70 -9.47
CA LEU A 138 5.02 1.13 -9.89
C LEU A 138 5.78 2.08 -10.81
N ILE A 139 5.09 2.67 -11.79
CA ILE A 139 5.70 3.56 -12.79
C ILE A 139 6.04 4.92 -12.17
N ARG A 140 5.15 5.46 -11.34
CA ARG A 140 5.25 6.85 -10.84
C ARG A 140 5.87 6.95 -9.45
N ALA A 141 5.84 5.88 -8.66
CA ALA A 141 6.30 5.85 -7.28
C ALA A 141 7.02 4.53 -6.91
N PRO A 142 8.06 4.11 -7.66
CA PRO A 142 8.79 2.87 -7.37
C PRO A 142 9.43 2.88 -5.98
N GLN A 143 9.76 4.07 -5.45
CA GLN A 143 10.29 4.25 -4.09
C GLN A 143 9.37 3.68 -3.01
N PHE A 144 8.08 3.60 -3.28
CA PHE A 144 7.11 3.13 -2.30
C PHE A 144 7.11 1.59 -2.15
N LEU A 145 7.53 0.85 -3.18
CA LEU A 145 7.73 -0.61 -3.06
C LEU A 145 8.96 -0.98 -2.23
N ILE A 146 9.98 -0.13 -2.28
CA ILE A 146 11.21 -0.27 -1.51
C ILE A 146 11.10 0.42 -0.14
N GLU A 147 9.97 1.06 0.15
CA GLU A 147 9.77 1.77 1.40
C GLU A 147 9.80 0.79 2.58
N GLU A 148 10.59 1.18 3.57
CA GLU A 148 10.81 0.45 4.80
C GLU A 148 9.67 0.74 5.79
N ILE A 149 8.64 -0.11 5.80
CA ILE A 149 7.56 -0.07 6.78
C ILE A 149 8.16 -0.24 8.19
N GLY A 150 7.94 0.75 9.06
CA GLY A 150 8.53 0.76 10.41
C GLY A 150 10.06 0.86 10.42
N GLY A 151 10.68 1.32 9.33
CA GLY A 151 12.12 1.54 9.23
C GLY A 151 12.95 0.30 8.90
N SER A 152 12.36 -0.80 8.39
CA SER A 152 13.10 -1.82 7.58
C SER A 152 12.29 -2.83 6.75
N SER A 153 10.97 -2.93 6.90
CA SER A 153 10.21 -4.00 6.21
C SER A 153 9.61 -3.51 4.88
N THR A 154 10.05 -4.03 3.75
CA THR A 154 9.41 -3.75 2.45
C THR A 154 8.03 -4.42 2.32
N ILE A 155 7.22 -3.99 1.35
CA ILE A 155 5.92 -4.59 1.04
C ILE A 155 5.97 -6.11 0.80
N LEU A 156 7.11 -6.64 0.32
CA LEU A 156 7.27 -8.07 0.06
C LEU A 156 7.31 -8.92 1.35
N HIS A 157 7.65 -8.33 2.50
CA HIS A 157 7.63 -9.05 3.78
C HIS A 157 6.21 -9.30 4.29
N GLU A 158 5.27 -8.45 3.87
CA GLU A 158 3.87 -8.54 4.24
C GLU A 158 3.14 -9.67 3.50
N LYS A 159 1.97 -10.03 4.00
CA LYS A 159 1.06 -10.95 3.31
C LYS A 159 0.49 -10.25 2.09
N LEU A 160 0.82 -10.76 0.91
CA LEU A 160 0.29 -10.27 -0.36
C LEU A 160 -0.63 -11.29 -1.00
N GLU A 161 -1.61 -10.79 -1.75
CA GLU A 161 -2.38 -11.65 -2.63
C GLU A 161 -1.52 -12.22 -3.75
N SER A 162 -1.80 -13.47 -4.14
CA SER A 162 -1.01 -14.17 -5.15
C SER A 162 -0.95 -13.40 -6.47
N LYS A 163 -2.07 -12.85 -6.95
CA LYS A 163 -2.11 -12.08 -8.20
C LYS A 163 -1.21 -10.83 -8.13
N LEU A 164 -1.30 -10.09 -7.03
CA LEU A 164 -0.49 -8.90 -6.80
C LEU A 164 1.00 -9.24 -6.74
N LEU A 165 1.35 -10.30 -6.02
CA LEU A 165 2.74 -10.74 -5.91
C LEU A 165 3.32 -11.16 -7.26
N HIS A 166 2.58 -11.95 -8.05
CA HIS A 166 3.00 -12.31 -9.40
C HIS A 166 3.17 -11.07 -10.28
N HIS A 167 2.28 -10.08 -10.14
CA HIS A 167 2.33 -8.85 -10.89
C HIS A 167 3.56 -7.99 -10.54
N ILE A 168 3.84 -7.80 -9.25
CA ILE A 168 5.02 -7.07 -8.78
C ILE A 168 6.31 -7.77 -9.23
N LEU A 169 6.45 -9.07 -8.98
CA LEU A 169 7.69 -9.80 -9.29
C LEU A 169 7.88 -10.03 -10.79
N GLY A 170 6.78 -10.18 -11.55
CA GLY A 170 6.81 -10.38 -12.99
C GLY A 170 7.20 -9.12 -13.76
N ASN A 171 6.67 -7.96 -13.37
CA ASN A 171 6.93 -6.71 -14.09
C ASN A 171 8.17 -5.96 -13.59
N LEU A 172 8.63 -6.22 -12.35
CA LEU A 172 9.68 -5.41 -11.71
C LEU A 172 10.87 -6.22 -11.20
N ARG A 173 11.20 -7.32 -11.86
CA ARG A 173 12.35 -8.16 -11.49
C ARG A 173 13.65 -7.38 -11.37
N ASP A 174 13.81 -6.31 -12.16
CA ASP A 174 15.03 -5.50 -12.20
C ASP A 174 15.05 -4.37 -11.15
N VAL A 175 13.88 -4.00 -10.61
CA VAL A 175 13.73 -2.88 -9.64
C VAL A 175 13.60 -3.40 -8.21
N VAL A 176 13.03 -4.59 -8.02
CA VAL A 176 12.69 -5.14 -6.71
C VAL A 176 13.68 -6.23 -6.32
N ASN A 177 14.40 -6.01 -5.22
CA ASN A 177 15.22 -7.05 -4.60
C ASN A 177 14.33 -8.03 -3.81
N ILE A 178 14.06 -9.21 -4.38
CA ILE A 178 13.29 -10.28 -3.74
C ILE A 178 13.93 -10.84 -2.45
N ASN A 179 15.23 -10.61 -2.28
CA ASN A 179 16.05 -11.06 -1.15
C ASN A 179 16.38 -9.93 -0.17
N VAL A 180 15.63 -8.81 -0.23
CA VAL A 180 15.73 -7.73 0.75
C VAL A 180 15.56 -8.28 2.17
N ARG A 181 16.29 -7.73 3.14
CA ARG A 181 16.25 -8.18 4.54
C ARG A 181 15.69 -7.08 5.42
N ASN A 182 14.75 -7.44 6.29
CA ASN A 182 14.24 -6.52 7.31
C ASN A 182 15.20 -6.38 8.51
N ASN A 183 14.75 -5.67 9.55
CA ASN A 183 15.48 -5.44 10.81
C ASN A 183 15.82 -6.70 11.63
N LEU A 184 15.25 -7.85 11.26
CA LEU A 184 15.54 -9.15 11.87
C LEU A 184 16.41 -10.01 10.94
N GLY A 185 16.87 -9.45 9.83
CA GLY A 185 17.63 -10.14 8.79
C GLY A 185 16.77 -11.09 7.97
N GLN A 186 15.44 -11.04 8.10
CA GLN A 186 14.50 -11.96 7.45
C GLN A 186 14.21 -11.47 6.04
N THR A 187 14.16 -12.41 5.08
CA THR A 187 13.72 -12.14 3.70
C THR A 187 12.19 -12.23 3.58
N PRO A 188 11.59 -11.71 2.49
CA PRO A 188 10.20 -11.97 2.14
C PRO A 188 9.82 -13.46 2.21
N LEU A 189 10.69 -14.34 1.72
CA LEU A 189 10.49 -15.78 1.78
C LEU A 189 10.48 -16.29 3.23
N TYR A 190 11.41 -15.84 4.06
CA TYR A 190 11.40 -16.20 5.48
C TYR A 190 10.08 -15.81 6.15
N CYS A 191 9.60 -14.57 5.93
CA CYS A 191 8.34 -14.10 6.50
C CYS A 191 7.13 -14.90 6.01
N ALA A 192 7.09 -15.28 4.73
CA ALA A 192 6.03 -16.12 4.16
C ALA A 192 6.03 -17.52 4.80
N VAL A 193 7.19 -18.14 4.96
CA VAL A 193 7.33 -19.46 5.61
C VAL A 193 6.96 -19.38 7.09
N ALA A 194 7.39 -18.34 7.82
CA ALA A 194 7.04 -18.13 9.22
C ALA A 194 5.53 -17.94 9.44
N ARG A 195 4.79 -17.48 8.42
CA ARG A 195 3.32 -17.36 8.40
C ARG A 195 2.60 -18.62 7.91
N ASN A 196 3.32 -19.71 7.65
CA ASN A 196 2.82 -20.91 7.00
C ASN A 196 2.10 -20.63 5.64
N ASP A 197 2.63 -19.69 4.87
CA ASP A 197 2.02 -19.23 3.63
C ASP A 197 2.60 -19.96 2.41
N LEU A 198 2.07 -21.14 2.12
CA LEU A 198 2.50 -21.97 1.00
C LEU A 198 2.41 -21.24 -0.36
N SER A 199 1.35 -20.46 -0.59
CA SER A 199 1.13 -19.82 -1.89
C SER A 199 2.13 -18.70 -2.16
N GLN A 200 2.37 -17.82 -1.18
CA GLN A 200 3.38 -16.77 -1.30
C GLN A 200 4.79 -17.37 -1.34
N SER A 201 5.08 -18.40 -0.53
CA SER A 201 6.37 -19.08 -0.54
C SER A 201 6.68 -19.71 -1.89
N PHE A 202 5.71 -20.44 -2.47
CA PHE A 202 5.84 -21.01 -3.81
C PHE A 202 6.11 -19.94 -4.86
N THR A 203 5.36 -18.84 -4.83
CA THR A 203 5.53 -17.73 -5.78
C THR A 203 6.91 -17.08 -5.64
N LEU A 204 7.35 -16.78 -4.41
CA LEU A 204 8.69 -16.19 -4.20
C LEU A 204 9.80 -17.10 -4.72
N LEU A 205 9.68 -18.42 -4.51
CA LEU A 205 10.63 -19.42 -5.00
C LEU A 205 10.64 -19.52 -6.54
N THR A 206 9.47 -19.49 -7.20
CA THR A 206 9.42 -19.53 -8.67
C THR A 206 10.03 -18.29 -9.32
N TYR A 207 10.02 -17.15 -8.62
CA TYR A 207 10.70 -15.92 -9.05
C TYR A 207 12.17 -15.83 -8.60
N GLY A 208 12.72 -16.86 -7.95
CA GLY A 208 14.14 -16.97 -7.63
C GLY A 208 14.56 -16.40 -6.28
N ALA A 209 13.66 -16.36 -5.30
CA ALA A 209 14.03 -16.05 -3.92
C ALA A 209 15.07 -17.04 -3.38
N ASP A 210 16.10 -16.51 -2.71
CA ASP A 210 17.14 -17.33 -2.08
C ASP A 210 16.62 -17.88 -0.74
N LEU A 211 16.48 -19.19 -0.74
CA LEU A 211 15.95 -20.01 0.34
C LEU A 211 16.98 -20.41 1.39
N ASN A 212 18.26 -20.04 1.19
CA ASN A 212 19.36 -20.28 2.12
C ASN A 212 19.78 -19.04 2.91
N ILE A 213 19.19 -17.87 2.62
CA ILE A 213 19.45 -16.65 3.42
C ILE A 213 18.89 -16.84 4.82
N ALA A 214 19.79 -16.69 5.80
CA ALA A 214 19.46 -16.78 7.20
C ALA A 214 19.06 -15.42 7.80
N ASN A 215 18.18 -15.45 8.79
CA ASN A 215 17.92 -14.30 9.66
C ASN A 215 19.14 -14.02 10.57
N TYR A 216 19.08 -12.99 11.43
CA TYR A 216 20.20 -12.66 12.33
C TYR A 216 20.51 -13.73 13.38
N ASP A 217 19.58 -14.64 13.67
CA ASP A 217 19.83 -15.81 14.53
C ASP A 217 20.45 -16.99 13.78
N GLY A 218 20.73 -16.83 12.48
CA GLY A 218 21.24 -17.91 11.62
C GLY A 218 20.16 -18.89 11.13
N ASN A 219 18.88 -18.66 11.45
CA ASN A 219 17.80 -19.54 10.97
C ASN A 219 17.45 -19.23 9.52
N THR A 220 17.46 -20.26 8.68
CA THR A 220 16.95 -20.21 7.30
C THR A 220 15.44 -20.49 7.27
N PRO A 221 14.74 -20.23 6.14
CA PRO A 221 13.36 -20.67 5.94
C PRO A 221 13.14 -22.15 6.31
N LEU A 222 14.10 -23.03 5.99
CA LEU A 222 13.99 -24.45 6.32
C LEU A 222 14.00 -24.71 7.83
N HIS A 223 14.81 -23.97 8.61
CA HIS A 223 14.84 -24.11 10.07
C HIS A 223 13.48 -23.78 10.69
N ILE A 224 12.86 -22.66 10.28
CA ILE A 224 11.58 -22.24 10.86
C ILE A 224 10.43 -23.17 10.45
N SER A 225 10.38 -23.63 9.19
CA SER A 225 9.37 -24.62 8.77
C SER A 225 9.52 -25.96 9.50
N SER A 226 10.75 -26.41 9.75
CA SER A 226 11.00 -27.65 10.50
C SER A 226 10.61 -27.51 11.97
N LYS A 227 10.98 -26.39 12.60
CA LYS A 227 10.62 -26.08 13.99
C LYS A 227 9.10 -26.03 14.20
N ASN A 228 8.36 -25.48 13.24
CA ASN A 228 6.91 -25.37 13.31
C ASN A 228 6.19 -26.68 12.93
N GLY A 229 6.89 -27.65 12.34
CA GLY A 229 6.28 -28.87 11.82
C GLY A 229 5.49 -28.68 10.52
N ASP A 230 5.79 -27.63 9.74
CA ASP A 230 5.09 -27.30 8.49
C ASP A 230 5.54 -28.22 7.34
N VAL A 231 5.06 -29.47 7.35
CA VAL A 231 5.49 -30.55 6.45
C VAL A 231 5.45 -30.15 4.97
N ASP A 232 4.41 -29.44 4.54
CA ASP A 232 4.27 -29.04 3.14
C ASP A 232 5.27 -27.95 2.73
N LEU A 233 5.62 -27.04 3.65
CA LEU A 233 6.67 -26.05 3.42
C LEU A 233 8.05 -26.68 3.43
N VAL A 234 8.31 -27.63 4.33
CA VAL A 234 9.57 -28.40 4.33
C VAL A 234 9.73 -29.12 2.99
N LYS A 235 8.70 -29.83 2.52
CA LYS A 235 8.72 -30.49 1.21
C LYS A 235 8.96 -29.49 0.09
N LEU A 236 8.24 -28.37 0.08
CA LEU A 236 8.39 -27.33 -0.93
C LEU A 236 9.82 -26.80 -0.98
N LEU A 237 10.39 -26.41 0.16
CA LEU A 237 11.76 -25.88 0.26
C LEU A 237 12.80 -26.91 -0.19
N LEU A 238 12.65 -28.18 0.20
CA LEU A 238 13.54 -29.26 -0.24
C LEU A 238 13.43 -29.52 -1.75
N CYS A 239 12.23 -29.49 -2.32
CA CYS A 239 12.02 -29.61 -3.76
C CYS A 239 12.72 -28.50 -4.55
N PHE A 240 12.82 -27.29 -3.99
CA PHE A 240 13.56 -26.17 -4.56
C PHE A 240 15.06 -26.17 -4.23
N GLY A 241 15.56 -27.15 -3.49
CA GLY A 241 17.00 -27.33 -3.23
C GLY A 241 17.50 -26.65 -1.95
N ALA A 242 16.68 -26.56 -0.90
CA ALA A 242 17.13 -26.08 0.41
C ALA A 242 18.31 -26.86 0.97
N SER A 243 19.32 -26.13 1.42
CA SER A 243 20.47 -26.72 2.09
C SER A 243 20.07 -27.18 3.49
N VAL A 244 20.10 -28.50 3.67
CA VAL A 244 19.79 -29.17 4.95
C VAL A 244 20.95 -29.11 5.95
N GLU A 245 22.16 -28.83 5.46
CA GLU A 245 23.40 -28.84 6.25
C GLU A 245 23.72 -27.49 6.91
N LEU A 246 22.97 -26.44 6.58
CA LEU A 246 23.17 -25.12 7.19
C LEU A 246 22.85 -25.19 8.68
N LYS A 247 23.73 -24.57 9.47
CA LYS A 247 23.59 -24.48 10.91
C LYS A 247 23.20 -23.06 11.32
N ASN A 248 22.24 -22.94 12.23
CA ASN A 248 21.89 -21.66 12.83
C ASN A 248 22.96 -21.18 13.83
N GLY A 249 22.72 -20.03 14.47
CA GLY A 249 23.63 -19.46 15.48
C GLY A 249 23.85 -20.33 16.72
N ARG A 250 23.06 -21.39 16.91
CA ARG A 250 23.21 -22.39 17.98
C ARG A 250 23.96 -23.64 17.52
N GLY A 251 24.36 -23.70 16.25
CA GLY A 251 25.01 -24.87 15.65
C GLY A 251 24.04 -26.00 15.27
N GLU A 252 22.72 -25.73 15.30
CA GLU A 252 21.67 -26.69 15.00
C GLU A 252 21.34 -26.67 13.51
N THR A 253 21.12 -27.83 12.89
CA THR A 253 20.55 -27.93 11.55
C THR A 253 19.03 -27.80 11.57
N ALA A 254 18.41 -27.69 10.40
CA ALA A 254 16.96 -27.72 10.27
C ALA A 254 16.33 -29.02 10.83
N LEU A 255 17.06 -30.13 10.79
CA LEU A 255 16.60 -31.40 11.39
C LEU A 255 16.66 -31.35 12.93
N ASP A 256 17.70 -30.74 13.49
CA ASP A 256 17.89 -30.66 14.93
C ASP A 256 16.81 -29.78 15.59
N VAL A 257 16.45 -28.65 14.96
CA VAL A 257 15.39 -27.76 15.48
C VAL A 257 13.98 -28.35 15.38
N GLY A 258 13.73 -29.30 14.47
CA GLY A 258 12.43 -29.98 14.33
C GLY A 258 12.24 -31.18 15.24
N ARG A 259 13.26 -31.57 16.02
CA ARG A 259 13.23 -32.69 16.96
C ARG A 259 12.87 -32.28 18.40
N ASN A 260 12.90 -30.99 18.69
CA ASN A 260 12.61 -30.40 20.00
C ASN A 260 11.15 -29.96 20.10
#